data_AF-A0A1H5D8T4-F1
#
_entry.id   AF-A0A1H5D8T4-F1
#
_cell.length_a   1.000
_cell.length_b   1.000
_cell.length_c   1.000
_cell.angle_alpha   90.00
_cell.angle_beta   90.00
_cell.angle_gamma   90.00
#
_symmetry.space_group_name_H-M   'P 1'
#
loop_
_entity.id
_entity.type
_entity.pdbx_description
1 polymer ?
#
loop_
_entity_poly.entity_id
_entity_poly.type
_entity_poly.pdbx_seq_one_letter_code
_entity_poly.pdbx_strand_id
1 'polypeptide(L)'
;MTWTGSLAQLPGIATARAYRREWLRPDIVAGLVLTALLIPAGMGYAEAAGLPAYAGLYATIVPLLAYALVGPSKILVLGPDSSLAPLIAAAVLPLAVTDDPESALALAGILGVLVGLILLVGGFLHLGFVTELLSKPIRLGYLNAIALIVVVGQLPKLLGFSVDASGLIGEIGEIGQSVVHGDIDPVAAAMGIGSLAVIVGFRLWLPRIPGVLVAVVGAIVLSAALGLTDDIGMVGALPAGLPLPSFGGVNWGDVGRLVGPAAGIALIAFADTGVLSRTFAARHGENVNGSTEMKGVGVANIAGGLFGGFPISASGSRTPVAEQSGARTQLACVVGALAVLIFVLVAPGVTTYLPDATLGAVVIVAATALVDVGGMVRMWRMSTVEFGLAVAAFLGVALVGVLQGILVAIGLSFVAVVAQAWQPYRTELVRTEDRPGFHDVERHPGGHRIPGLVLVRFDAPLFFANGEIFDEYVRSVVASAPTPVEWVIVAAEPITGLDTTAVDELVDLDTYLEGNGIRLAFAEMKGPIKDRLIRFGVGDRFDATHFFPTIDAAVDAFHNRADHSGDPADD
;
A
#
# COMPACT_ATOMS: atom_id res chain seq x y z
N MET A 1 -32.37 18.57 5.18
CA MET A 1 -30.96 18.94 4.92
C MET A 1 -30.92 19.87 3.73
N THR A 2 -30.66 21.16 3.94
CA THR A 2 -30.56 22.15 2.84
C THR A 2 -29.23 21.97 2.10
N TRP A 3 -29.28 21.93 0.76
CA TRP A 3 -28.11 21.75 -0.12
C TRP A 3 -26.96 22.74 0.15
N THR A 4 -27.28 23.93 0.68
CA THR A 4 -26.30 24.96 1.06
C THR A 4 -25.43 24.57 2.25
N GLY A 5 -25.91 23.71 3.15
CA GLY A 5 -25.14 23.20 4.29
C GLY A 5 -24.10 22.14 3.88
N SER A 6 -24.40 21.36 2.83
CA SER A 6 -23.52 20.30 2.32
C SER A 6 -22.35 20.86 1.51
N LEU A 7 -22.56 21.90 0.69
CA LEU A 7 -21.49 22.55 -0.07
C LEU A 7 -20.52 23.32 0.84
N ALA A 8 -21.04 23.94 1.90
CA ALA A 8 -20.23 24.65 2.89
C ALA A 8 -19.26 23.74 3.68
N GLN A 9 -19.49 22.42 3.64
CA GLN A 9 -18.66 21.41 4.29
C GLN A 9 -17.58 20.82 3.37
N LEU A 10 -17.53 21.21 2.09
CA LEU A 10 -16.45 20.75 1.21
C LEU A 10 -15.10 21.22 1.75
N PRO A 11 -14.09 20.32 1.85
CA PRO A 11 -12.80 20.66 2.45
C PRO A 11 -12.13 21.89 1.84
N GLY A 12 -12.17 22.04 0.51
CA GLY A 12 -11.59 23.20 -0.17
C GLY A 12 -12.26 24.52 0.22
N ILE A 13 -13.59 24.53 0.36
CA ILE A 13 -14.36 25.70 0.76
C ILE A 13 -14.11 26.03 2.24
N ALA A 14 -14.00 25.01 3.09
CA ALA A 14 -13.63 25.19 4.50
C ALA A 14 -12.22 25.80 4.63
N THR A 15 -11.24 25.29 3.87
CA THR A 15 -9.89 25.87 3.83
C THR A 15 -9.91 27.31 3.33
N ALA A 16 -10.67 27.62 2.28
CA ALA A 16 -10.78 28.98 1.75
C ALA A 16 -11.38 29.97 2.77
N ARG A 17 -12.36 29.54 3.57
CA ARG A 17 -12.97 30.36 4.63
C ARG A 17 -12.03 30.60 5.81
N ALA A 18 -11.20 29.61 6.14
CA ALA A 18 -10.22 29.68 7.21
C ALA A 18 -8.83 30.15 6.74
N TYR A 19 -8.73 30.64 5.50
CA TYR A 19 -7.45 30.94 4.86
C TYR A 19 -6.75 32.12 5.52
N ARG A 20 -5.47 31.96 5.85
CA ARG A 20 -4.64 33.03 6.41
C ARG A 20 -3.79 33.67 5.33
N ARG A 21 -3.76 35.00 5.30
CA ARG A 21 -2.97 35.78 4.32
C ARG A 21 -1.48 35.42 4.32
N GLU A 22 -0.95 34.99 5.45
CA GLU A 22 0.44 34.54 5.60
C GLU A 22 0.78 33.30 4.76
N TRP A 23 -0.21 32.49 4.38
CA TRP A 23 -0.02 31.29 3.55
C TRP A 23 0.06 31.57 2.06
N LEU A 24 -0.35 32.77 1.60
CA LEU A 24 -0.47 33.10 0.18
C LEU A 24 0.87 32.98 -0.56
N ARG A 25 1.92 33.61 -0.01
CA ARG A 25 3.25 33.59 -0.63
C ARG A 25 3.85 32.16 -0.64
N PRO A 26 3.86 31.42 0.48
CA PRO A 26 4.30 30.02 0.48
C PRO A 26 3.55 29.14 -0.52
N ASP A 27 2.22 29.22 -0.59
CA ASP A 27 1.41 28.41 -1.51
C ASP A 27 1.70 28.75 -2.99
N ILE A 28 1.86 30.04 -3.33
CA ILE A 28 2.22 30.44 -4.70
C ILE A 28 3.61 29.92 -5.08
N VAL A 29 4.60 30.10 -4.21
CA VAL A 29 5.97 29.62 -4.47
C VAL A 29 5.98 28.11 -4.62
N ALA A 30 5.32 27.38 -3.72
CA ALA A 30 5.22 25.93 -3.80
C ALA A 30 4.52 25.47 -5.09
N GLY A 31 3.42 26.13 -5.49
CA GLY A 31 2.74 25.83 -6.74
C GLY A 31 3.62 26.02 -7.98
N LEU A 32 4.39 27.11 -8.05
CA LEU A 32 5.32 27.36 -9.15
C LEU A 32 6.49 26.35 -9.18
N VAL A 33 7.02 25.99 -8.02
CA VAL A 33 8.06 24.94 -7.91
C VAL A 33 7.50 23.59 -8.35
N LEU A 34 6.25 23.27 -7.98
CA LEU A 34 5.59 22.05 -8.41
C LEU A 34 5.43 22.00 -9.94
N THR A 35 5.09 23.10 -10.61
CA THR A 35 4.95 23.14 -12.07
C THR A 35 6.19 22.62 -12.80
N ALA A 36 7.38 22.92 -12.28
CA ALA A 36 8.65 22.43 -12.82
C ALA A 36 8.79 20.90 -12.80
N LEU A 37 8.07 20.22 -11.90
CA LEU A 37 8.00 18.76 -11.82
C LEU A 37 6.78 18.20 -12.53
N LEU A 38 5.64 18.89 -12.45
CA LEU A 38 4.35 18.46 -12.99
C LEU A 38 4.38 18.28 -14.51
N ILE A 39 4.98 19.23 -15.24
CA ILE A 39 5.02 19.18 -16.71
C ILE A 39 5.80 17.96 -17.21
N PRO A 40 7.11 17.83 -16.93
CA PRO A 40 7.91 16.76 -17.53
C PRO A 40 7.56 15.38 -16.96
N ALA A 41 7.25 15.26 -15.66
CA ALA A 41 6.84 13.98 -15.11
C ALA A 41 5.47 13.54 -15.63
N GLY A 42 4.51 14.47 -15.74
CA GLY A 42 3.20 14.19 -16.31
C GLY A 42 3.31 13.66 -17.74
N MET A 43 4.08 14.34 -18.59
CA MET A 43 4.35 13.93 -19.97
C MET A 43 5.01 12.56 -20.05
N GLY A 44 6.08 12.36 -19.28
CA GLY A 44 6.79 11.08 -19.25
C GLY A 44 5.93 9.91 -18.77
N TYR A 45 5.05 10.11 -17.79
CA TYR A 45 4.15 9.05 -17.32
C TYR A 45 3.01 8.75 -18.29
N ALA A 46 2.53 9.75 -19.04
CA ALA A 46 1.57 9.50 -20.12
C ALA A 46 2.21 8.60 -21.19
N GLU A 47 3.43 8.93 -21.59
CA GLU A 47 4.19 8.12 -22.54
C GLU A 47 4.53 6.72 -22.02
N ALA A 48 4.88 6.59 -20.74
CA ALA A 48 5.09 5.29 -20.11
C ALA A 48 3.79 4.46 -20.01
N ALA A 49 2.64 5.11 -20.07
CA ALA A 49 1.33 4.46 -20.19
C ALA A 49 0.94 4.17 -21.66
N GLY A 50 1.81 4.47 -22.62
CA GLY A 50 1.53 4.33 -24.06
C GLY A 50 0.56 5.38 -24.61
N LEU A 51 0.42 6.52 -23.93
CA LEU A 51 -0.46 7.62 -24.31
C LEU A 51 0.36 8.81 -24.83
N PRO A 52 -0.25 9.71 -25.63
CA PRO A 52 0.39 10.96 -26.02
C PRO A 52 0.83 11.79 -24.81
N ALA A 53 2.01 12.40 -24.86
CA ALA A 53 2.60 13.17 -23.77
C ALA A 53 1.65 14.26 -23.21
N TYR A 54 0.88 14.91 -24.07
CA TYR A 54 -0.05 15.96 -23.68
C TYR A 54 -1.15 15.47 -22.71
N ALA A 55 -1.54 14.19 -22.79
CA ALA A 55 -2.54 13.60 -21.91
C ALA A 55 -2.12 13.67 -20.44
N GLY A 56 -0.81 13.64 -20.16
CA GLY A 56 -0.24 13.78 -18.83
C GLY A 56 -0.46 15.18 -18.22
N LEU A 57 -0.48 16.21 -19.06
CA LEU A 57 -0.78 17.57 -18.62
C LEU A 57 -2.28 17.71 -18.29
N TYR A 58 -3.15 17.10 -19.08
CA TYR A 58 -4.60 17.09 -18.83
C TYR A 58 -4.98 16.30 -17.57
N ALA A 59 -4.37 15.12 -17.41
CA ALA A 59 -4.44 14.32 -16.18
C ALA A 59 -3.81 15.03 -14.96
N THR A 60 -3.12 16.16 -15.15
CA THR A 60 -2.63 16.98 -14.03
C THR A 60 -3.57 18.14 -13.71
N ILE A 61 -3.98 18.93 -14.71
CA ILE A 61 -4.73 20.18 -14.50
C ILE A 61 -6.07 19.92 -13.81
N VAL A 62 -6.92 19.08 -14.42
CA VAL A 62 -8.31 18.91 -13.95
C VAL A 62 -8.37 18.16 -12.61
N PRO A 63 -7.62 17.07 -12.39
CA PRO A 63 -7.63 16.38 -11.11
C PRO A 63 -7.13 17.23 -9.94
N LEU A 64 -6.10 18.07 -10.14
CA LEU A 64 -5.63 18.98 -9.09
C LEU A 64 -6.70 20.01 -8.69
N LEU A 65 -7.41 20.58 -9.66
CA LEU A 65 -8.49 21.53 -9.40
C LEU A 65 -9.69 20.86 -8.73
N ALA A 66 -10.08 19.67 -9.20
CA ALA A 66 -11.17 18.91 -8.61
C ALA A 66 -10.84 18.51 -7.15
N TYR A 67 -9.63 18.00 -6.91
CA TYR A 67 -9.18 17.64 -5.57
C TYR A 67 -9.01 18.85 -4.65
N ALA A 68 -8.58 20.00 -5.17
CA ALA A 68 -8.51 21.22 -4.36
C ALA A 68 -9.88 21.63 -3.79
N LEU A 69 -10.98 21.28 -4.48
CA LEU A 69 -12.34 21.54 -4.02
C LEU A 69 -12.84 20.51 -3.00
N VAL A 70 -12.67 19.21 -3.28
CA VAL A 70 -13.30 18.13 -2.50
C VAL A 70 -12.36 17.32 -1.61
N GLY A 71 -11.05 17.44 -1.82
CA GLY A 71 -10.02 16.63 -1.18
C GLY A 71 -9.72 17.07 0.26
N PRO A 72 -9.72 16.14 1.23
CA PRO A 72 -9.54 16.50 2.63
C PRO A 72 -8.07 16.82 2.97
N SER A 73 -7.09 16.30 2.23
CA SER A 73 -5.68 16.57 2.51
C SER A 73 -5.22 17.89 1.89
N LYS A 74 -4.55 18.73 2.70
CA LYS A 74 -4.15 20.08 2.30
C LYS A 74 -2.97 20.15 1.33
N ILE A 75 -2.02 19.23 1.45
CA ILE A 75 -0.74 19.30 0.74
C ILE A 75 -0.55 18.19 -0.30
N LEU A 76 -1.55 17.31 -0.45
CA LEU A 76 -1.47 16.16 -1.32
C LEU A 76 -1.49 16.61 -2.79
N VAL A 77 -0.48 16.20 -3.56
CA VAL A 77 -0.38 16.52 -4.99
C VAL A 77 -0.81 15.29 -5.77
N LEU A 78 -1.99 15.39 -6.41
CA LEU A 78 -2.49 14.36 -7.33
C LEU A 78 -1.95 14.56 -8.76
N GLY A 79 -1.84 13.49 -9.51
CA GLY A 79 -1.55 13.54 -10.95
C GLY A 79 -1.12 12.19 -11.50
N PRO A 80 -0.60 12.15 -12.74
CA PRO A 80 -0.03 10.94 -13.32
C PRO A 80 1.08 10.38 -12.42
N ASP A 81 1.06 9.09 -12.14
CA ASP A 81 2.08 8.46 -11.30
C ASP A 81 2.67 7.22 -11.98
N SER A 82 3.97 7.00 -11.75
CA SER A 82 4.71 5.81 -12.17
C SER A 82 4.05 4.51 -11.75
N SER A 83 3.39 4.46 -10.58
CA SER A 83 2.74 3.24 -10.09
C SER A 83 1.56 2.79 -10.98
N LEU A 84 0.94 3.74 -11.68
CA LEU A 84 -0.23 3.47 -12.51
C LEU A 84 0.11 3.29 -13.99
N ALA A 85 1.22 3.85 -14.48
CA ALA A 85 1.54 3.86 -15.91
C ALA A 85 1.55 2.46 -16.56
N PRO A 86 2.24 1.43 -15.99
CA PRO A 86 2.20 0.08 -16.56
C PRO A 86 0.81 -0.57 -16.49
N LEU A 87 0.02 -0.27 -15.45
CA LEU A 87 -1.36 -0.78 -15.32
C LEU A 87 -2.28 -0.19 -16.39
N ILE A 88 -2.12 1.10 -16.67
CA ILE A 88 -2.89 1.80 -17.71
C ILE A 88 -2.50 1.25 -19.08
N ALA A 89 -1.19 1.12 -19.37
CA ALA A 89 -0.70 0.55 -20.61
C ALA A 89 -1.29 -0.86 -20.85
N ALA A 90 -1.19 -1.74 -19.85
CA ALA A 90 -1.70 -3.10 -19.93
C ALA A 90 -3.23 -3.19 -20.08
N ALA A 91 -3.98 -2.19 -19.60
CA ALA A 91 -5.43 -2.14 -19.72
C ALA A 91 -5.91 -1.54 -21.04
N VAL A 92 -5.20 -0.53 -21.56
CA VAL A 92 -5.62 0.30 -22.68
C VAL A 92 -5.07 -0.21 -24.00
N LEU A 93 -3.76 -0.49 -24.09
CA LEU A 93 -3.10 -0.82 -25.35
C LEU A 93 -3.69 -2.05 -26.06
N PRO A 94 -4.09 -3.15 -25.37
CA PRO A 94 -4.71 -4.30 -26.04
C PRO A 94 -6.09 -4.03 -26.64
N LEU A 95 -6.75 -2.93 -26.24
CA LEU A 95 -8.08 -2.54 -26.70
C LEU A 95 -8.03 -1.36 -27.69
N ALA A 96 -6.91 -0.63 -27.72
CA ALA A 96 -6.71 0.49 -28.62
C ALA A 96 -6.65 0.00 -30.07
N VAL A 97 -7.24 0.79 -30.98
CA VAL A 97 -7.10 0.54 -32.42
C VAL A 97 -5.65 0.83 -32.82
N THR A 98 -5.03 -0.10 -33.54
CA THR A 98 -3.67 0.04 -34.05
C THR A 98 -3.54 1.34 -34.86
N ASP A 99 -2.47 2.09 -34.64
CA ASP A 99 -2.17 3.38 -35.28
C ASP A 99 -3.21 4.50 -35.03
N ASP A 100 -4.05 4.37 -34.00
CA ASP A 100 -4.99 5.42 -33.57
C ASP A 100 -4.73 5.86 -32.11
N PRO A 101 -3.88 6.89 -31.90
CA PRO A 101 -3.61 7.42 -30.56
C PRO A 101 -4.84 7.99 -29.84
N GLU A 102 -5.86 8.44 -30.59
CA GLU A 102 -7.09 8.98 -30.02
C GLU A 102 -7.96 7.88 -29.41
N SER A 103 -7.93 6.67 -30.00
CA SER A 103 -8.58 5.48 -29.43
C SER A 103 -8.03 5.13 -28.05
N ALA A 104 -6.70 5.11 -27.91
CA ALA A 104 -6.04 4.85 -26.63
C ALA A 104 -6.38 5.93 -25.59
N LEU A 105 -6.41 7.20 -25.99
CA LEU A 105 -6.78 8.31 -25.11
C LEU A 105 -8.24 8.19 -24.62
N ALA A 106 -9.17 7.85 -25.51
CA ALA A 106 -10.58 7.69 -25.17
C ALA A 106 -10.80 6.57 -24.15
N LEU A 107 -10.15 5.42 -24.36
CA LEU A 107 -10.17 4.28 -23.44
C LEU A 107 -9.53 4.64 -22.09
N ALA A 108 -8.43 5.39 -22.08
CA ALA A 108 -7.78 5.86 -20.86
C ALA A 108 -8.66 6.85 -20.07
N GLY A 109 -9.39 7.73 -20.76
CA GLY A 109 -10.38 8.62 -20.15
C GLY A 109 -11.52 7.85 -19.49
N ILE A 110 -12.08 6.86 -20.17
CA ILE A 110 -13.11 5.97 -19.61
C ILE A 110 -12.57 5.19 -18.42
N LEU A 111 -11.34 4.69 -18.51
CA LEU A 111 -10.68 4.01 -17.41
C LEU A 111 -10.56 4.94 -16.19
N GLY A 112 -10.20 6.21 -16.38
CA GLY A 112 -10.20 7.24 -15.33
C GLY A 112 -11.57 7.44 -14.69
N VAL A 113 -12.63 7.50 -15.50
CA VAL A 113 -14.02 7.58 -15.00
C VAL A 113 -14.41 6.34 -14.20
N LEU A 114 -14.11 5.13 -14.69
CA LEU A 114 -14.42 3.88 -14.00
C LEU A 114 -13.66 3.76 -12.67
N VAL A 115 -12.36 4.07 -12.67
CA VAL A 115 -11.53 4.14 -11.45
C VAL A 115 -12.17 5.10 -10.45
N GLY A 116 -12.52 6.30 -10.91
CA GLY A 116 -13.10 7.31 -10.05
C GLY A 116 -14.47 6.93 -9.50
N LEU A 117 -15.32 6.26 -10.28
CA LEU A 117 -16.60 5.71 -9.83
C LEU A 117 -16.43 4.61 -8.78
N ILE A 118 -15.50 3.68 -8.98
CA ILE A 118 -15.20 2.60 -8.02
C ILE A 118 -14.75 3.18 -6.68
N LEU A 119 -13.85 4.16 -6.70
CA LEU A 119 -13.37 4.87 -5.50
C LEU A 119 -14.50 5.65 -4.82
N LEU A 120 -15.34 6.33 -5.58
CA LEU A 120 -16.46 7.09 -5.05
C LEU A 120 -17.47 6.16 -4.36
N VAL A 121 -17.85 5.05 -5.01
CA VAL A 121 -18.75 4.03 -4.47
C VAL A 121 -18.17 3.42 -3.20
N GLY A 122 -16.91 2.97 -3.23
CA GLY A 122 -16.26 2.43 -2.04
C GLY A 122 -16.22 3.45 -0.89
N GLY A 123 -16.10 4.74 -1.21
CA GLY A 123 -16.04 5.83 -0.23
C GLY A 123 -17.37 5.99 0.49
N PHE A 124 -18.48 5.80 -0.22
CA PHE A 124 -19.82 5.73 0.36
C PHE A 124 -20.06 4.44 1.16
N LEU A 125 -19.46 3.33 0.75
CA LEU A 125 -19.48 2.05 1.48
C LEU A 125 -18.52 2.02 2.67
N HIS A 126 -17.85 3.13 3.00
CA HIS A 126 -16.89 3.22 4.11
C HIS A 126 -15.71 2.25 4.02
N LEU A 127 -15.28 1.89 2.80
CA LEU A 127 -14.16 0.98 2.55
C LEU A 127 -12.78 1.66 2.73
N GLY A 128 -12.69 2.65 3.62
CA GLY A 128 -11.44 3.40 3.86
C GLY A 128 -10.31 2.53 4.45
N PHE A 129 -10.69 1.42 5.09
CA PHE A 129 -9.77 0.44 5.67
C PHE A 129 -9.01 -0.36 4.62
N VAL A 130 -9.43 -0.37 3.34
CA VAL A 130 -8.79 -1.17 2.27
C VAL A 130 -7.30 -0.82 2.11
N THR A 131 -6.92 0.43 2.41
CA THR A 131 -5.50 0.85 2.42
C THR A 131 -4.64 0.12 3.45
N GLU A 132 -5.25 -0.52 4.45
CA GLU A 132 -4.57 -1.33 5.47
C GLU A 132 -4.28 -2.75 4.98
N LEU A 133 -5.00 -3.22 3.93
CA LEU A 133 -4.77 -4.54 3.33
C LEU A 133 -3.45 -4.58 2.53
N LEU A 134 -2.95 -3.43 2.10
CA LEU A 134 -1.63 -3.31 1.48
C LEU A 134 -0.58 -3.06 2.56
N SER A 135 -0.19 -4.16 3.19
CA SER A 135 0.85 -4.18 4.21
C SER A 135 2.17 -3.59 3.67
N LYS A 136 2.99 -3.06 4.58
CA LYS A 136 4.30 -2.48 4.23
C LYS A 136 5.17 -3.43 3.38
N PRO A 137 5.24 -4.75 3.65
CA PRO A 137 5.99 -5.68 2.82
C PRO A 137 5.48 -5.76 1.37
N ILE A 138 4.16 -5.88 1.18
CA ILE A 138 3.56 -5.91 -0.16
C ILE A 138 3.90 -4.63 -0.90
N ARG A 139 3.80 -3.47 -0.23
CA ARG A 139 4.12 -2.17 -0.81
C ARG A 139 5.56 -2.05 -1.28
N LEU A 140 6.52 -2.45 -0.45
CA LEU A 140 7.93 -2.46 -0.83
C LEU A 140 8.19 -3.39 -2.01
N GLY A 141 7.57 -4.57 -2.03
CA GLY A 141 7.71 -5.53 -3.12
C GLY A 141 7.20 -4.98 -4.46
N TYR A 142 5.94 -4.53 -4.52
CA TYR A 142 5.36 -4.07 -5.79
C TYR A 142 6.00 -2.78 -6.31
N LEU A 143 6.32 -1.81 -5.45
CA LEU A 143 6.94 -0.54 -5.90
C LEU A 143 8.32 -0.79 -6.51
N ASN A 144 9.13 -1.67 -5.91
CA ASN A 144 10.41 -2.08 -6.49
C ASN A 144 10.23 -2.77 -7.85
N ALA A 145 9.19 -3.60 -8.03
CA ALA A 145 8.91 -4.25 -9.30
C ALA A 145 8.43 -3.27 -10.37
N ILE A 146 7.52 -2.35 -10.03
CA ILE A 146 7.08 -1.30 -10.96
C ILE A 146 8.26 -0.41 -11.36
N ALA A 147 9.12 -0.04 -10.41
CA ALA A 147 10.32 0.73 -10.73
C ALA A 147 11.21 -0.01 -11.75
N LEU A 148 11.39 -1.31 -11.59
CA LEU A 148 12.14 -2.13 -12.54
C LEU A 148 11.47 -2.16 -13.92
N ILE A 149 10.16 -2.44 -13.99
CA ILE A 149 9.39 -2.47 -15.25
C ILE A 149 9.50 -1.12 -15.97
N VAL A 150 9.28 -0.02 -15.25
CA VAL A 150 9.35 1.33 -15.84
C VAL A 150 10.76 1.65 -16.30
N VAL A 151 11.81 1.33 -15.53
CA VAL A 151 13.19 1.59 -15.96
C VAL A 151 13.52 0.80 -17.24
N VAL A 152 13.17 -0.48 -17.30
CA VAL A 152 13.39 -1.32 -18.48
C VAL A 152 12.63 -0.79 -19.69
N GLY A 153 11.33 -0.49 -19.54
CA GLY A 153 10.50 0.01 -20.63
C GLY A 153 10.91 1.39 -21.17
N GLN A 154 11.70 2.17 -20.44
CA GLN A 154 12.23 3.46 -20.89
C GLN A 154 13.64 3.41 -21.49
N LEU A 155 14.35 2.29 -21.36
CA LEU A 155 15.69 2.13 -21.93
C LEU A 155 15.72 2.27 -23.47
N PRO A 156 14.79 1.69 -24.25
CA PRO A 156 14.77 1.88 -25.71
C PRO A 156 14.73 3.35 -26.11
N LYS A 157 13.80 4.11 -25.51
CA LYS A 157 13.67 5.55 -25.74
C LYS A 157 14.91 6.34 -25.35
N LEU A 158 15.53 6.01 -24.22
CA LEU A 158 16.78 6.63 -23.77
C LEU A 158 17.90 6.46 -24.79
N LEU A 159 17.92 5.32 -25.49
CA LEU A 159 18.93 4.93 -26.48
C LEU A 159 18.53 5.26 -27.93
N GLY A 160 17.30 5.74 -28.16
CA GLY A 160 16.81 6.18 -29.46
C GLY A 160 16.26 5.08 -30.38
N PHE A 161 15.81 3.95 -29.83
CA PHE A 161 15.16 2.90 -30.61
C PHE A 161 13.85 2.43 -29.97
N SER A 162 13.07 1.61 -30.68
CA SER A 162 11.79 1.04 -30.23
C SER A 162 11.87 -0.48 -30.08
N VAL A 163 11.01 -1.03 -29.22
CA VAL A 163 10.90 -2.46 -28.90
C VAL A 163 9.42 -2.80 -28.88
N ASP A 164 9.04 -3.92 -29.50
CA ASP A 164 7.64 -4.35 -29.61
C ASP A 164 7.30 -5.48 -28.61
N ALA A 165 8.29 -6.02 -27.91
CA ALA A 165 8.07 -7.01 -26.85
C ALA A 165 7.11 -6.51 -25.77
N SER A 166 6.31 -7.44 -25.25
CA SER A 166 5.48 -7.24 -24.08
C SER A 166 6.05 -7.97 -22.87
N GLY A 167 5.99 -7.30 -21.72
CA GLY A 167 6.40 -7.86 -20.44
C GLY A 167 7.92 -7.84 -20.23
N LEU A 168 8.31 -7.88 -18.96
CA LEU A 168 9.68 -7.59 -18.53
C LEU A 168 10.75 -8.47 -19.20
N ILE A 169 10.52 -9.79 -19.28
CA ILE A 169 11.50 -10.73 -19.84
C ILE A 169 11.66 -10.52 -21.36
N GLY A 170 10.55 -10.29 -22.06
CA GLY A 170 10.56 -10.02 -23.49
C GLY A 170 11.32 -8.74 -23.80
N GLU A 171 10.99 -7.65 -23.09
CA GLU A 171 11.64 -6.35 -23.24
C GLU A 171 13.15 -6.44 -22.99
N ILE A 172 13.59 -7.10 -21.91
CA ILE A 172 15.03 -7.29 -21.64
C ILE A 172 15.73 -8.05 -22.78
N GLY A 173 15.07 -9.09 -23.30
CA GLY A 173 15.60 -9.90 -24.39
C GLY A 173 15.79 -9.11 -25.68
N GLU A 174 14.76 -8.37 -26.10
CA GLU A 174 14.80 -7.55 -27.33
C GLU A 174 15.74 -6.35 -27.18
N ILE A 175 15.75 -5.67 -26.03
CA ILE A 175 16.75 -4.61 -25.73
C ILE A 175 18.17 -5.16 -25.89
N GLY A 176 18.44 -6.33 -25.31
CA GLY A 176 19.74 -6.99 -25.42
C GLY A 176 20.11 -7.30 -26.88
N GLN A 177 19.15 -7.74 -27.69
CA GLN A 177 19.35 -7.99 -29.11
C GLN A 177 19.62 -6.68 -29.87
N SER A 178 18.80 -5.64 -29.73
CA SER A 178 18.97 -4.36 -30.44
C SER A 178 20.29 -3.68 -30.09
N VAL A 179 20.73 -3.75 -28.83
CA VAL A 179 22.05 -3.24 -28.42
C VAL A 179 23.18 -4.01 -29.10
N VAL A 180 23.07 -5.33 -29.24
CA VAL A 180 24.07 -6.15 -29.93
C VAL A 180 24.08 -5.91 -31.45
N HIS A 181 22.92 -5.65 -32.05
CA HIS A 181 22.81 -5.32 -33.48
C HIS A 181 23.26 -3.90 -33.81
N GLY A 182 23.39 -3.02 -32.81
CA GLY A 182 23.88 -1.66 -32.99
C GLY A 182 22.79 -0.65 -33.35
N ASP A 183 21.53 -0.91 -32.97
CA ASP A 183 20.37 -0.04 -33.26
C ASP A 183 20.36 1.26 -32.41
N ILE A 184 21.38 1.48 -31.58
CA ILE A 184 21.49 2.67 -30.73
C ILE A 184 21.71 3.90 -31.62
N ASP A 185 20.84 4.89 -31.50
CA ASP A 185 21.06 6.22 -32.06
C ASP A 185 22.02 7.01 -31.15
N PRO A 186 23.24 7.33 -31.60
CA PRO A 186 24.23 8.02 -30.78
C PRO A 186 23.78 9.42 -30.31
N VAL A 187 22.98 10.12 -31.12
CA VAL A 187 22.52 11.48 -30.82
C VAL A 187 21.44 11.41 -29.75
N ALA A 188 20.45 10.52 -29.92
CA ALA A 188 19.41 10.31 -28.93
C ALA A 188 20.01 9.81 -27.61
N ALA A 189 20.94 8.86 -27.66
CA ALA A 189 21.64 8.34 -26.48
C ALA A 189 22.45 9.44 -25.76
N ALA A 190 23.14 10.31 -26.50
CA ALA A 190 23.87 11.43 -25.91
C ALA A 190 22.92 12.42 -25.20
N MET A 191 21.77 12.73 -25.81
CA MET A 191 20.74 13.59 -25.21
C MET A 191 20.11 12.95 -23.96
N GLY A 192 19.76 11.66 -24.02
CA GLY A 192 19.16 10.91 -22.92
C GLY A 192 20.12 10.75 -21.74
N ILE A 193 21.32 10.20 -21.97
CA ILE A 193 22.34 10.00 -20.94
C ILE A 193 22.82 11.35 -20.38
N GLY A 194 22.99 12.36 -21.25
CA GLY A 194 23.33 13.72 -20.83
C GLY A 194 22.26 14.32 -19.92
N SER A 195 20.98 14.18 -20.28
CA SER A 195 19.86 14.60 -19.44
C SER A 195 19.87 13.88 -18.10
N LEU A 196 20.08 12.56 -18.10
CA LEU A 196 20.19 11.76 -16.88
C LEU A 196 21.32 12.25 -15.97
N ALA A 197 22.50 12.50 -16.53
CA ALA A 197 23.67 13.01 -15.81
C ALA A 197 23.41 14.40 -15.22
N VAL A 198 22.73 15.30 -15.94
CA VAL A 198 22.32 16.61 -15.43
C VAL A 198 21.35 16.46 -14.26
N ILE A 199 20.31 15.63 -14.39
CA ILE A 199 19.32 15.44 -13.32
C ILE A 199 20.00 14.91 -12.05
N VAL A 200 20.82 13.88 -12.17
CA VAL A 200 21.54 13.26 -11.05
C VAL A 200 22.59 14.21 -10.47
N GLY A 201 23.35 14.90 -11.31
CA GLY A 201 24.36 15.87 -10.88
C GLY A 201 23.77 17.02 -10.06
N PHE A 202 22.66 17.60 -10.52
CA PHE A 202 21.95 18.63 -9.76
C PHE A 202 21.38 18.09 -8.44
N ARG A 203 20.85 16.87 -8.43
CA ARG A 203 20.37 16.22 -7.20
C ARG A 203 21.48 16.04 -6.16
N LEU A 204 22.71 15.77 -6.58
CA LEU A 204 23.85 15.53 -5.70
C LEU A 204 24.54 16.84 -5.25
N TRP A 205 24.73 17.80 -6.16
CA TRP A 205 25.55 18.99 -5.90
C TRP A 205 24.73 20.26 -5.63
N LEU A 206 23.55 20.40 -6.23
CA LEU A 206 22.73 21.62 -6.19
C LEU A 206 21.24 21.29 -5.94
N PRO A 207 20.88 20.62 -4.82
CA PRO A 207 19.55 20.06 -4.59
C PRO A 207 18.43 21.12 -4.48
N ARG A 208 18.77 22.41 -4.40
CA ARG A 208 17.80 23.51 -4.41
C ARG A 208 17.19 23.79 -5.79
N ILE A 209 17.87 23.38 -6.87
CA ILE A 209 17.42 23.61 -8.23
C ILE A 209 16.86 22.29 -8.77
N PRO A 210 15.61 22.27 -9.30
CA PRO A 210 15.05 21.06 -9.90
C PRO A 210 15.86 20.61 -11.13
N GLY A 211 16.73 19.61 -10.96
CA GLY A 211 17.58 19.10 -12.05
C GLY A 211 16.79 18.62 -13.27
N VAL A 212 15.57 18.13 -13.06
CA VAL A 212 14.61 17.77 -14.12
C VAL A 212 14.29 18.96 -15.03
N LEU A 213 14.01 20.14 -14.45
CA LEU A 213 13.73 21.34 -15.23
C LEU A 213 14.95 21.79 -16.03
N VAL A 214 16.14 21.72 -15.42
CA VAL A 214 17.39 22.10 -16.08
C VAL A 214 17.67 21.19 -17.26
N ALA A 215 17.48 19.87 -17.10
CA ALA A 215 17.68 18.91 -18.18
C ALA A 215 16.68 19.12 -19.32
N VAL A 216 15.39 19.31 -19.01
CA VAL A 216 14.34 19.52 -20.03
C VAL A 216 14.55 20.82 -20.80
N VAL A 217 14.75 21.94 -20.10
CA VAL A 217 14.99 23.24 -20.74
C VAL A 217 16.30 23.24 -21.51
N GLY A 218 17.36 22.66 -20.94
CA GLY A 218 18.66 22.52 -21.59
C GLY A 218 18.58 21.68 -22.87
N ALA A 219 17.84 20.56 -22.83
CA ALA A 219 17.63 19.70 -23.99
C ALA A 219 16.87 20.42 -25.10
N ILE A 220 15.80 21.15 -24.76
CA ILE A 220 15.01 21.97 -25.71
C ILE A 220 15.88 23.04 -26.38
N VAL A 221 16.70 23.76 -25.59
CA VAL A 221 17.57 24.81 -26.13
C VAL A 221 18.63 24.21 -27.04
N LEU A 222 19.23 23.08 -26.63
CA LEU A 222 20.30 22.43 -27.38
C LEU A 222 19.79 21.81 -28.68
N SER A 223 18.65 21.11 -28.66
CA SER A 223 18.03 20.54 -29.85
C SER A 223 17.60 21.62 -30.85
N ALA A 224 17.02 22.73 -30.37
CA ALA A 224 16.64 23.86 -31.20
C ALA A 224 17.87 24.56 -31.82
N ALA A 225 18.95 24.73 -31.04
CA ALA A 225 20.17 25.38 -31.52
C ALA A 225 20.95 24.54 -32.53
N LEU A 226 20.92 23.21 -32.38
CA LEU A 226 21.63 22.27 -33.26
C LEU A 226 20.76 21.76 -34.42
N GLY A 227 19.45 22.02 -34.41
CA GLY A 227 18.53 21.61 -35.48
C GLY A 227 18.19 20.11 -35.47
N LEU A 228 18.19 19.47 -34.30
CA LEU A 228 18.08 18.00 -34.17
C LEU A 228 16.65 17.45 -34.35
N THR A 229 15.67 18.28 -34.73
CA THR A 229 14.25 17.91 -34.77
C THR A 229 13.93 16.78 -35.76
N ASP A 230 14.71 16.66 -36.83
CA ASP A 230 14.53 15.62 -37.84
C ASP A 230 15.47 14.42 -37.63
N ASP A 231 16.44 14.54 -36.71
CA ASP A 231 17.49 13.53 -36.48
C ASP A 231 17.08 12.51 -35.42
N ILE A 232 16.29 12.91 -34.42
CA ILE A 232 15.91 12.06 -33.28
C ILE A 232 14.41 12.19 -32.97
N GLY A 233 13.87 11.19 -32.26
CA GLY A 233 12.48 11.21 -31.79
C GLY A 233 12.18 12.42 -30.90
N MET A 234 11.12 13.15 -31.24
CA MET A 234 10.64 14.33 -30.54
C MET A 234 9.22 14.12 -30.06
N VAL A 235 8.91 14.73 -28.91
CA VAL A 235 7.60 14.64 -28.27
C VAL A 235 6.49 15.28 -29.11
N GLY A 236 6.85 16.24 -29.96
CA GLY A 236 5.91 16.96 -30.81
C GLY A 236 5.23 18.14 -30.13
N ALA A 237 4.45 18.89 -30.90
CA ALA A 237 3.71 20.06 -30.40
C ALA A 237 2.51 19.63 -29.55
N LEU A 238 2.25 20.34 -28.46
CA LEU A 238 1.02 20.16 -27.71
C LEU A 238 -0.19 20.62 -28.54
N PRO A 239 -1.34 19.92 -28.48
CA PRO A 239 -2.55 20.36 -29.14
C PRO A 239 -2.99 21.72 -28.59
N ALA A 240 -3.32 22.65 -29.49
CA ALA A 240 -3.79 23.97 -29.11
C ALA A 240 -5.26 23.88 -28.66
N GLY A 241 -5.51 23.89 -27.35
CA GLY A 241 -6.88 23.88 -26.84
C GLY A 241 -7.02 23.56 -25.36
N LEU A 242 -8.25 23.67 -24.89
CA LEU A 242 -8.64 23.15 -23.58
C LEU A 242 -8.83 21.63 -23.67
N PRO A 243 -8.64 20.90 -22.56
CA PRO A 243 -8.95 19.49 -22.50
C PRO A 243 -10.44 19.28 -22.84
N LEU A 244 -10.72 18.62 -23.97
CA LEU A 244 -12.07 18.24 -24.37
C LEU A 244 -12.27 16.73 -24.14
N PRO A 245 -13.48 16.28 -23.79
CA PRO A 245 -13.78 14.85 -23.70
C PRO A 245 -13.67 14.21 -25.08
N SER A 246 -12.76 13.25 -25.26
CA SER A 246 -12.73 12.37 -26.43
C SER A 246 -13.31 11.00 -26.05
N PHE A 247 -14.62 10.84 -26.13
CA PHE A 247 -15.28 9.52 -26.00
C PHE A 247 -15.66 8.90 -27.35
N GLY A 248 -15.13 9.46 -28.44
CA GLY A 248 -15.40 8.98 -29.79
C GLY A 248 -14.87 7.56 -29.98
N GLY A 249 -15.63 6.72 -30.69
CA GLY A 249 -15.16 5.41 -31.15
C GLY A 249 -15.19 4.28 -30.12
N VAL A 250 -15.58 4.51 -28.85
CA VAL A 250 -15.57 3.44 -27.83
C VAL A 250 -16.90 2.66 -27.80
N ASN A 251 -16.80 1.33 -27.80
CA ASN A 251 -17.94 0.43 -27.65
C ASN A 251 -18.16 0.05 -26.18
N TRP A 252 -19.42 -0.21 -25.80
CA TRP A 252 -19.79 -0.77 -24.49
C TRP A 252 -19.08 -2.09 -24.16
N GLY A 253 -18.72 -2.88 -25.17
CA GLY A 253 -17.90 -4.08 -25.00
C GLY A 253 -16.53 -3.78 -24.39
N ASP A 254 -15.88 -2.69 -24.83
CA ASP A 254 -14.57 -2.28 -24.33
C ASP A 254 -14.67 -1.71 -22.92
N VAL A 255 -15.72 -0.93 -22.65
CA VAL A 255 -16.04 -0.45 -21.28
C VAL A 255 -16.16 -1.62 -20.32
N GLY A 256 -16.86 -2.70 -20.70
CA GLY A 256 -17.00 -3.91 -19.89
C GLY A 256 -15.66 -4.59 -19.59
N ARG A 257 -14.73 -4.62 -20.56
CA ARG A 257 -13.38 -5.19 -20.38
C ARG A 257 -12.50 -4.34 -19.47
N LEU A 258 -12.73 -3.02 -19.41
CA LEU A 258 -11.99 -2.11 -18.54
C LEU A 258 -12.42 -2.16 -17.07
N VAL A 259 -13.57 -2.73 -16.72
CA VAL A 259 -14.07 -2.78 -15.32
C VAL A 259 -13.10 -3.49 -14.38
N GLY A 260 -12.58 -4.65 -14.79
CA GLY A 260 -11.61 -5.42 -13.99
C GLY A 260 -10.31 -4.66 -13.75
N PRO A 261 -9.62 -4.19 -14.81
CA PRO A 261 -8.44 -3.33 -14.69
C PRO A 261 -8.71 -2.04 -13.89
N ALA A 262 -9.87 -1.41 -14.05
CA ALA A 262 -10.26 -0.22 -13.29
C ALA A 262 -10.32 -0.48 -11.79
N ALA A 263 -10.83 -1.64 -11.36
CA ALA A 263 -10.84 -2.02 -9.95
C ALA A 263 -9.43 -2.20 -9.39
N GLY A 264 -8.53 -2.80 -10.18
CA GLY A 264 -7.12 -2.93 -9.84
C GLY A 264 -6.42 -1.58 -9.70
N ILE A 265 -6.57 -0.70 -10.69
CA ILE A 265 -6.00 0.66 -10.67
C ILE A 265 -6.59 1.48 -9.52
N ALA A 266 -7.89 1.37 -9.24
CA ALA A 266 -8.52 2.02 -8.10
C ALA A 266 -7.90 1.57 -6.76
N LEU A 267 -7.68 0.26 -6.59
CA LEU A 267 -7.03 -0.27 -5.39
C LEU A 267 -5.64 0.37 -5.19
N ILE A 268 -4.82 0.44 -6.24
CA ILE A 268 -3.46 1.00 -6.15
C ILE A 268 -3.48 2.51 -5.97
N ALA A 269 -4.30 3.22 -6.74
CA ALA A 269 -4.44 4.67 -6.62
C ALA A 269 -4.87 5.07 -5.21
N PHE A 270 -5.78 4.30 -4.59
CA PHE A 270 -6.19 4.54 -3.21
C PHE A 270 -5.14 4.12 -2.20
N ALA A 271 -4.38 3.05 -2.44
CA ALA A 271 -3.29 2.62 -1.57
C ALA A 271 -2.21 3.69 -1.43
N ASP A 272 -1.72 4.18 -2.57
CA ASP A 272 -0.68 5.21 -2.63
C ASP A 272 -1.18 6.49 -1.93
N THR A 273 -2.41 6.89 -2.24
CA THR A 273 -3.04 8.09 -1.66
C THR A 273 -3.30 7.95 -0.16
N GLY A 274 -3.84 6.83 0.29
CA GLY A 274 -4.19 6.60 1.69
C GLY A 274 -2.98 6.58 2.62
N VAL A 275 -1.88 5.98 2.17
CA VAL A 275 -0.64 5.96 2.95
C VAL A 275 -0.03 7.36 3.01
N LEU A 276 0.06 8.05 1.87
CA LEU A 276 0.63 9.40 1.82
C LEU A 276 -0.20 10.39 2.63
N SER A 277 -1.51 10.46 2.40
CA SER A 277 -2.42 11.36 3.13
C SER A 277 -2.29 11.21 4.65
N ARG A 278 -2.31 9.98 5.19
CA ARG A 278 -2.13 9.74 6.63
C ARG A 278 -0.74 10.13 7.12
N THR A 279 0.31 9.82 6.35
CA THR A 279 1.70 10.15 6.74
C THR A 279 1.89 11.66 6.87
N PHE A 280 1.37 12.42 5.90
CA PHE A 280 1.46 13.88 5.89
C PHE A 280 0.52 14.54 6.89
N ALA A 281 -0.69 14.01 7.08
CA ALA A 281 -1.62 14.48 8.10
C ALA A 281 -1.01 14.32 9.51
N ALA A 282 -0.45 13.15 9.81
CA ALA A 282 0.19 12.87 11.10
C ALA A 282 1.34 13.85 11.40
N ARG A 283 2.15 14.24 10.41
CA ARG A 283 3.21 15.25 10.57
C ARG A 283 2.69 16.63 10.96
N HIS A 284 1.45 16.96 10.58
CA HIS A 284 0.78 18.22 10.88
C HIS A 284 -0.12 18.13 12.12
N GLY A 285 -0.18 16.97 12.80
CA GLY A 285 -1.12 16.73 13.89
C GLY A 285 -2.58 16.68 13.43
N GLU A 286 -2.82 16.42 12.14
CA GLU A 286 -4.14 16.29 11.52
C GLU A 286 -4.48 14.80 11.32
N ASN A 287 -5.77 14.49 11.24
CA ASN A 287 -6.25 13.15 10.92
C ASN A 287 -7.05 13.19 9.63
N VAL A 288 -6.80 12.22 8.75
CA VAL A 288 -7.52 12.07 7.48
C VAL A 288 -8.29 10.76 7.50
N ASN A 289 -9.60 10.85 7.25
CA ASN A 289 -10.47 9.69 7.11
C ASN A 289 -10.27 9.07 5.71
N GLY A 290 -9.88 7.78 5.65
CA GLY A 290 -9.62 7.07 4.40
C GLY A 290 -10.81 7.06 3.43
N SER A 291 -12.05 6.91 3.93
CA SER A 291 -13.24 6.93 3.07
C SER A 291 -13.52 8.32 2.47
N THR A 292 -13.15 9.39 3.17
CA THR A 292 -13.25 10.76 2.65
C THR A 292 -12.19 11.03 1.60
N GLU A 293 -10.96 10.56 1.86
CA GLU A 293 -9.86 10.59 0.90
C GLU A 293 -10.22 9.83 -0.39
N MET A 294 -10.85 8.65 -0.25
CA MET A 294 -11.28 7.85 -1.39
C MET A 294 -12.31 8.56 -2.27
N LYS A 295 -13.27 9.27 -1.66
CA LYS A 295 -14.22 10.12 -2.42
C LYS A 295 -13.48 11.24 -3.14
N GLY A 296 -12.52 11.89 -2.48
CA GLY A 296 -11.73 12.98 -3.05
C GLY A 296 -10.94 12.55 -4.29
N VAL A 297 -10.21 11.44 -4.20
CA VAL A 297 -9.49 10.85 -5.33
C VAL A 297 -10.45 10.35 -6.41
N GLY A 298 -11.59 9.79 -6.01
CA GLY A 298 -12.62 9.33 -6.94
C GLY A 298 -13.16 10.46 -7.82
N VAL A 299 -13.55 11.58 -7.20
CA VAL A 299 -14.00 12.78 -7.93
C VAL A 299 -12.89 13.32 -8.83
N ALA A 300 -11.64 13.36 -8.36
CA ALA A 300 -10.52 13.82 -9.16
C ALA A 300 -10.27 12.96 -10.40
N ASN A 301 -10.41 11.63 -10.29
CA ASN A 301 -10.30 10.69 -11.40
C ASN A 301 -11.47 10.80 -12.39
N ILE A 302 -12.72 10.93 -11.91
CA ILE A 302 -13.88 11.18 -12.78
C ILE A 302 -13.67 12.48 -13.56
N ALA A 303 -13.27 13.55 -12.88
CA ALA A 303 -13.02 14.83 -13.51
C ALA A 303 -11.85 14.74 -14.51
N GLY A 304 -10.75 14.07 -14.18
CA GLY A 304 -9.65 13.84 -15.12
C GLY A 304 -10.08 13.09 -16.38
N GLY A 305 -10.78 11.96 -16.22
CA GLY A 305 -11.23 11.13 -17.34
C GLY A 305 -12.26 11.81 -18.24
N LEU A 306 -13.13 12.66 -17.69
CA LEU A 306 -14.10 13.46 -18.47
C LEU A 306 -13.45 14.56 -19.31
N PHE A 307 -12.20 14.92 -19.03
CA PHE A 307 -11.49 16.03 -19.68
C PHE A 307 -10.17 15.54 -20.28
N GLY A 308 -10.19 14.38 -20.95
CA GLY A 308 -9.05 13.89 -21.75
C GLY A 308 -7.80 13.52 -20.93
N GLY A 309 -7.95 13.27 -19.63
CA GLY A 309 -6.93 12.67 -18.78
C GLY A 309 -7.08 11.15 -18.67
N PHE A 310 -6.26 10.55 -17.82
CA PHE A 310 -6.25 9.12 -17.52
C PHE A 310 -6.20 8.92 -15.99
N PRO A 311 -6.26 7.68 -15.46
CA PRO A 311 -6.23 7.46 -14.02
C PRO A 311 -5.03 8.10 -13.31
N ILE A 312 -5.29 8.66 -12.13
CA ILE A 312 -4.30 9.39 -11.33
C ILE A 312 -4.34 8.95 -9.86
N SER A 313 -3.22 9.16 -9.18
CA SER A 313 -3.06 8.91 -7.75
C SER A 313 -2.28 10.05 -7.08
N ALA A 314 -2.12 9.96 -5.76
CA ALA A 314 -1.23 10.86 -5.04
C ALA A 314 0.23 10.53 -5.30
N SER A 315 1.04 11.56 -5.46
CA SER A 315 2.44 11.40 -5.82
C SER A 315 3.38 11.46 -4.64
N GLY A 316 4.11 10.37 -4.42
CA GLY A 316 5.14 10.27 -3.38
C GLY A 316 6.38 11.15 -3.65
N SER A 317 6.61 11.57 -4.90
CA SER A 317 7.75 12.42 -5.28
C SER A 317 7.41 13.91 -5.27
N ARG A 318 6.17 14.30 -5.59
CA ARG A 318 5.74 15.71 -5.68
C ARG A 318 5.19 16.26 -4.37
N THR A 319 4.46 15.46 -3.60
CA THR A 319 3.88 15.88 -2.31
C THR A 319 4.96 16.35 -1.31
N PRO A 320 6.10 15.64 -1.12
CA PRO A 320 7.17 16.13 -0.27
C PRO A 320 7.79 17.44 -0.78
N VAL A 321 7.90 17.62 -2.09
CA VAL A 321 8.43 18.87 -2.67
C VAL A 321 7.49 20.03 -2.41
N ALA A 322 6.17 19.82 -2.50
CA ALA A 322 5.17 20.81 -2.10
C ALA A 322 5.36 21.23 -0.63
N GLU A 323 5.43 20.25 0.27
CA GLU A 323 5.63 20.47 1.71
C GLU A 323 6.93 21.23 1.99
N GLN A 324 8.05 20.78 1.40
CA GLN A 324 9.37 21.40 1.58
C GLN A 324 9.45 22.82 1.00
N SER A 325 8.69 23.09 -0.07
CA SER A 325 8.58 24.42 -0.67
C SER A 325 7.65 25.35 0.13
N GLY A 326 7.06 24.85 1.22
CA GLY A 326 6.24 25.62 2.15
C GLY A 326 4.75 25.60 1.86
N ALA A 327 4.24 24.67 1.05
CA ALA A 327 2.80 24.51 0.84
C ALA A 327 2.07 24.33 2.17
N ARG A 328 0.99 25.08 2.35
CA ARG A 328 0.13 25.05 3.54
C ARG A 328 -1.28 24.59 3.21
N THR A 329 -1.73 24.81 1.98
CA THR A 329 -3.11 24.50 1.56
C THR A 329 -3.18 23.96 0.15
N GLN A 330 -4.39 23.53 -0.25
CA GLN A 330 -4.69 23.09 -1.60
C GLN A 330 -4.44 24.19 -2.66
N LEU A 331 -4.28 25.45 -2.25
CA LEU A 331 -3.95 26.55 -3.17
C LEU A 331 -2.63 26.30 -3.91
N ALA A 332 -1.65 25.62 -3.31
CA ALA A 332 -0.41 25.28 -4.00
C ALA A 332 -0.67 24.40 -5.24
N CYS A 333 -1.56 23.41 -5.11
CA CYS A 333 -2.01 22.57 -6.22
C CYS A 333 -2.80 23.36 -7.27
N VAL A 334 -3.65 24.31 -6.85
CA VAL A 334 -4.38 25.21 -7.78
C VAL A 334 -3.41 26.07 -8.58
N VAL A 335 -2.42 26.69 -7.93
CA VAL A 335 -1.39 27.50 -8.59
C VAL A 335 -0.59 26.63 -9.58
N GLY A 336 -0.22 25.42 -9.17
CA GLY A 336 0.45 24.45 -10.04
C GLY A 336 -0.38 24.12 -11.28
N ALA A 337 -1.66 23.79 -11.12
CA ALA A 337 -2.58 23.49 -12.21
C ALA A 337 -2.76 24.67 -13.17
N LEU A 338 -2.92 25.89 -12.63
CA LEU A 338 -3.04 27.11 -13.44
C LEU A 338 -1.75 27.41 -14.22
N ALA A 339 -0.59 27.21 -13.62
CA ALA A 339 0.68 27.42 -14.30
C ALA A 339 0.92 26.37 -15.41
N VAL A 340 0.54 25.11 -15.21
CA VAL A 340 0.53 24.10 -16.28
C VAL A 340 -0.43 24.49 -17.41
N LEU A 341 -1.64 24.96 -17.06
CA LEU A 341 -2.61 25.43 -18.06
C LEU A 341 -2.07 26.64 -18.86
N ILE A 342 -1.42 27.60 -18.20
CA ILE A 342 -0.78 28.74 -18.86
C ILE A 342 0.32 28.25 -19.83
N PHE A 343 1.13 27.27 -19.41
CA PHE A 343 2.15 26.69 -20.29
C PHE A 343 1.55 26.08 -21.56
N VAL A 344 0.48 25.28 -21.44
CA VAL A 344 -0.22 24.68 -22.58
C VAL A 344 -0.79 25.73 -23.52
N LEU A 345 -1.33 26.84 -23.00
CA LEU A 345 -1.95 27.88 -23.82
C LEU A 345 -0.95 28.85 -24.48
N VAL A 346 0.15 29.16 -23.81
CA VAL A 346 1.10 30.19 -24.25
C VAL A 346 2.27 29.61 -25.05
N ALA A 347 2.71 28.39 -24.72
CA ALA A 347 3.93 27.81 -25.26
C ALA A 347 3.77 26.36 -25.80
N PRO A 348 2.68 26.01 -26.53
CA PRO A 348 2.46 24.63 -26.98
C PRO A 348 3.52 24.11 -27.96
N GLY A 349 4.16 25.00 -28.73
CA GLY A 349 5.21 24.62 -29.69
C GLY A 349 6.60 24.40 -29.07
N VAL A 350 6.80 24.70 -27.79
CA VAL A 350 8.11 24.51 -27.14
C VAL A 350 8.45 23.02 -27.03
N THR A 351 7.44 22.16 -26.85
CA THR A 351 7.64 20.70 -26.74
C THR A 351 8.04 20.05 -28.05
N THR A 352 7.88 20.71 -29.20
CA THR A 352 8.36 20.21 -30.50
C THR A 352 9.87 20.01 -30.52
N TYR A 353 10.60 20.77 -29.71
CA TYR A 353 12.04 20.67 -29.57
C TYR A 353 12.45 19.73 -28.42
N LEU A 354 11.52 19.08 -27.72
CA LEU A 354 11.86 18.20 -26.60
C LEU A 354 12.14 16.78 -27.13
N PRO A 355 13.36 16.24 -26.93
CA PRO A 355 13.65 14.86 -27.33
C PRO A 355 12.96 13.84 -26.44
N ASP A 356 12.48 12.75 -27.03
CA ASP A 356 11.87 11.61 -26.31
C ASP A 356 12.87 10.99 -25.33
N ALA A 357 14.15 10.92 -25.72
CA ALA A 357 15.23 10.42 -24.89
C ALA A 357 15.38 11.21 -23.57
N THR A 358 15.11 12.53 -23.59
CA THR A 358 15.11 13.35 -22.38
C THR A 358 13.93 13.03 -21.47
N LEU A 359 12.73 12.79 -22.01
CA LEU A 359 11.59 12.34 -21.21
C LEU A 359 11.84 10.94 -20.62
N GLY A 360 12.40 10.02 -21.40
CA GLY A 360 12.83 8.70 -20.90
C GLY A 360 13.77 8.82 -19.70
N ALA A 361 14.75 9.73 -19.76
CA ALA A 361 15.64 10.01 -18.63
C ALA A 361 14.88 10.54 -17.39
N VAL A 362 13.91 11.44 -17.58
CA VAL A 362 13.07 11.95 -16.47
C VAL A 362 12.29 10.82 -15.81
N VAL A 363 11.66 9.95 -16.60
CA VAL A 363 10.88 8.81 -16.10
C VAL A 363 11.77 7.81 -15.36
N ILE A 364 12.96 7.51 -15.88
CA ILE A 364 13.95 6.64 -15.21
C ILE A 364 14.35 7.21 -13.84
N VAL A 365 14.65 8.50 -13.74
CA VAL A 365 14.98 9.12 -12.45
C VAL A 365 13.80 9.07 -11.48
N ALA A 366 12.59 9.29 -11.99
CA ALA A 366 11.40 9.24 -11.16
C ALA A 366 11.09 7.81 -10.66
N ALA A 367 11.25 6.80 -11.52
CA ALA A 367 11.07 5.39 -11.17
C ALA A 367 12.14 4.90 -10.18
N THR A 368 13.41 5.28 -10.37
CA THR A 368 14.48 4.94 -9.41
C THR A 368 14.28 5.57 -8.03
N ALA A 369 13.51 6.67 -7.91
CA ALA A 369 13.14 7.22 -6.61
C ALA A 369 12.12 6.36 -5.83
N LEU A 370 11.42 5.43 -6.49
CA LEU A 370 10.54 4.45 -5.83
C LEU A 370 11.31 3.25 -5.25
N VAL A 371 12.54 3.01 -5.72
CA VAL A 371 13.34 1.86 -5.32
C VAL A 371 13.81 2.03 -3.87
N ASP A 372 13.47 1.06 -3.01
CA ASP A 372 13.86 1.05 -1.60
C ASP A 372 14.55 -0.28 -1.22
N VAL A 373 15.80 -0.42 -1.68
CA VAL A 373 16.65 -1.57 -1.34
C VAL A 373 16.96 -1.60 0.16
N GLY A 374 17.16 -0.43 0.78
CA GLY A 374 17.44 -0.34 2.21
C GLY A 374 16.28 -0.86 3.06
N GLY A 375 15.05 -0.54 2.68
CA GLY A 375 13.82 -1.07 3.26
C GLY A 375 13.73 -2.59 3.13
N MET A 376 14.03 -3.14 1.96
CA MET A 376 14.06 -4.59 1.73
C MET A 376 15.10 -5.31 2.60
N VAL A 377 16.33 -4.78 2.66
CA VAL A 377 17.42 -5.36 3.49
C VAL A 377 17.07 -5.27 4.98
N ARG A 378 16.52 -4.14 5.42
CA ARG A 378 16.07 -3.97 6.81
C ARG A 378 14.96 -4.96 7.15
N MET A 379 14.00 -5.17 6.26
CA MET A 379 12.91 -6.10 6.45
C MET A 379 13.40 -7.55 6.51
N TRP A 380 14.35 -7.95 5.65
CA TRP A 380 14.98 -9.28 5.72
C TRP A 380 15.63 -9.54 7.08
N ARG A 381 16.28 -8.54 7.68
CA ARG A 381 16.87 -8.64 9.02
C ARG A 381 15.83 -8.67 10.15
N MET A 382 14.61 -8.20 9.91
CA MET A 382 13.53 -8.09 10.91
C MET A 382 12.58 -9.30 10.89
N SER A 383 12.11 -9.70 9.70
CA SER A 383 11.18 -10.81 9.51
C SER A 383 11.39 -11.46 8.14
N THR A 384 11.76 -12.73 8.15
CA THR A 384 11.93 -13.53 6.92
C THR A 384 10.58 -13.79 6.23
N VAL A 385 9.49 -13.89 6.99
CA VAL A 385 8.13 -14.05 6.46
C VAL A 385 7.69 -12.80 5.72
N GLU A 386 7.86 -11.61 6.32
CA GLU A 386 7.55 -10.35 5.65
C GLU A 386 8.43 -10.13 4.42
N PHE A 387 9.72 -10.46 4.50
CA PHE A 387 10.60 -10.42 3.33
C PHE A 387 10.13 -11.36 2.22
N GLY A 388 9.72 -12.59 2.56
CA GLY A 388 9.13 -13.54 1.61
C GLY A 388 7.88 -12.99 0.92
N LEU A 389 6.98 -12.33 1.66
CA LEU A 389 5.79 -11.67 1.09
C LEU A 389 6.16 -10.54 0.12
N ALA A 390 7.17 -9.75 0.44
CA ALA A 390 7.64 -8.68 -0.45
C ALA A 390 8.31 -9.22 -1.72
N VAL A 391 9.10 -10.30 -1.61
CA VAL A 391 9.67 -11.00 -2.77
C VAL A 391 8.56 -11.61 -3.63
N ALA A 392 7.54 -12.21 -3.02
CA ALA A 392 6.38 -12.73 -3.75
C ALA A 392 5.62 -11.61 -4.48
N ALA A 393 5.40 -10.46 -3.84
CA ALA A 393 4.81 -9.29 -4.47
C ALA A 393 5.69 -8.78 -5.63
N PHE A 394 7.00 -8.69 -5.44
CA PHE A 394 7.94 -8.25 -6.47
C PHE A 394 7.90 -9.18 -7.68
N LEU A 395 8.07 -10.48 -7.48
CA LEU A 395 8.09 -11.47 -8.56
C LEU A 395 6.73 -11.61 -9.23
N GLY A 396 5.63 -11.58 -8.47
CA GLY A 396 4.29 -11.62 -9.03
C GLY A 396 4.04 -10.44 -9.98
N VAL A 397 4.42 -9.24 -9.56
CA VAL A 397 4.26 -8.03 -10.38
C VAL A 397 5.19 -8.03 -11.59
N ALA A 398 6.46 -8.41 -11.40
CA ALA A 398 7.47 -8.41 -12.44
C ALA A 398 7.23 -9.48 -13.53
N LEU A 399 6.69 -10.64 -13.15
CA LEU A 399 6.59 -11.81 -14.04
C LEU A 399 5.18 -12.12 -14.53
N VAL A 400 4.14 -11.84 -13.73
CA VAL A 400 2.74 -12.21 -14.06
C VAL A 400 1.94 -10.99 -14.49
N GLY A 401 2.20 -9.85 -13.87
CA GLY A 401 1.49 -8.60 -14.11
C GLY A 401 1.13 -7.90 -12.81
N VAL A 402 0.98 -6.59 -12.87
CA VAL A 402 0.85 -5.75 -11.66
C VAL A 402 -0.39 -6.13 -10.84
N LEU A 403 -1.56 -6.25 -11.48
CA LEU A 403 -2.81 -6.57 -10.79
C LEU A 403 -2.79 -7.97 -10.18
N GLN A 404 -2.44 -8.98 -10.97
CA GLN A 404 -2.39 -10.38 -10.55
C GLN A 404 -1.36 -10.57 -9.44
N GLY A 405 -0.17 -9.99 -9.59
CA GLY A 405 0.91 -10.08 -8.62
C GLY A 405 0.52 -9.53 -7.25
N ILE A 406 -0.20 -8.40 -7.22
CA ILE A 406 -0.66 -7.79 -5.97
C ILE A 406 -1.76 -8.64 -5.31
N LEU A 407 -2.72 -9.16 -6.07
CA LEU A 407 -3.76 -10.04 -5.53
C LEU A 407 -3.16 -11.32 -4.93
N VAL A 408 -2.18 -11.92 -5.60
CA VAL A 408 -1.44 -13.08 -5.08
C VAL A 408 -0.71 -12.72 -3.79
N ALA A 409 -0.03 -11.57 -3.73
CA ALA A 409 0.68 -11.14 -2.52
C ALA A 409 -0.27 -10.88 -1.34
N ILE A 410 -1.43 -10.27 -1.58
CA ILE A 410 -2.47 -10.09 -0.57
C ILE A 410 -2.98 -11.44 -0.07
N GLY A 411 -3.27 -12.37 -0.98
CA GLY A 411 -3.70 -13.74 -0.62
C GLY A 411 -2.66 -14.46 0.23
N LEU A 412 -1.37 -14.39 -0.16
CA LEU A 412 -0.27 -14.96 0.62
C LEU A 412 -0.13 -14.28 1.99
N SER A 413 -0.36 -12.96 2.08
CA SER A 413 -0.33 -12.24 3.35
C SER A 413 -1.46 -12.69 4.28
N PHE A 414 -2.66 -12.95 3.76
CA PHE A 414 -3.75 -13.54 4.54
C PHE A 414 -3.39 -14.95 5.03
N VAL A 415 -2.85 -15.79 4.15
CA VAL A 415 -2.39 -17.13 4.53
C VAL A 415 -1.32 -17.06 5.62
N ALA A 416 -0.36 -16.12 5.53
CA ALA A 416 0.67 -15.92 6.54
C ALA A 416 0.08 -15.51 7.90
N VAL A 417 -0.91 -14.61 7.92
CA VAL A 417 -1.61 -14.21 9.15
C VAL A 417 -2.39 -15.39 9.76
N VAL A 418 -3.09 -16.16 8.93
CA VAL A 418 -3.84 -17.35 9.38
C VAL A 418 -2.88 -18.41 9.92
N ALA A 419 -1.80 -18.70 9.22
CA ALA A 419 -0.78 -19.65 9.67
C ALA A 419 -0.17 -19.23 11.02
N GLN A 420 0.09 -17.93 11.20
CA GLN A 420 0.61 -17.39 12.46
C GLN A 420 -0.39 -17.49 13.62
N ALA A 421 -1.69 -17.30 13.34
CA ALA A 421 -2.75 -17.46 14.33
C ALA A 421 -3.02 -18.95 14.66
N TRP A 422 -2.78 -19.83 13.70
CA TRP A 422 -2.98 -21.28 13.84
C TRP A 422 -1.90 -21.94 14.72
N GLN A 423 -0.65 -21.48 14.63
CA GLN A 423 0.45 -21.99 15.48
C GLN A 423 0.98 -20.90 16.43
N PRO A 424 0.22 -20.55 17.47
CA PRO A 424 0.67 -19.57 18.44
C PRO A 424 1.76 -20.13 19.35
N TYR A 425 2.44 -19.20 20.03
CA TYR A 425 3.40 -19.56 21.06
C TYR A 425 2.70 -20.28 22.20
N ARG A 426 3.29 -21.37 22.67
CA ARG A 426 2.76 -22.20 23.76
C ARG A 426 3.92 -22.71 24.59
N THR A 427 3.75 -22.72 25.90
CA THR A 427 4.82 -23.14 26.82
C THR A 427 4.27 -23.66 28.14
N GLU A 428 5.03 -24.58 28.75
CA GLU A 428 4.85 -25.00 30.12
C GLU A 428 5.49 -23.93 31.02
N LEU A 429 4.82 -23.58 32.11
CA LEU A 429 5.32 -22.60 33.07
C LEU A 429 5.94 -23.28 34.28
N VAL A 430 7.10 -22.78 34.70
CA VAL A 430 7.86 -23.24 35.86
C VAL A 430 8.13 -22.08 36.83
N ARG A 431 8.34 -22.40 38.10
CA ARG A 431 8.72 -21.41 39.11
C ARG A 431 10.24 -21.25 39.14
N THR A 432 10.71 -20.02 39.18
CA THR A 432 12.14 -19.70 39.30
C THR A 432 12.45 -19.11 40.67
N GLU A 433 13.63 -19.38 41.23
CA GLU A 433 14.03 -18.82 42.53
C GLU A 433 14.42 -17.35 42.42
N ASP A 434 15.04 -16.96 41.30
CA ASP A 434 15.64 -15.63 41.13
C ASP A 434 14.62 -14.51 40.92
N ARG A 435 13.36 -14.85 40.67
CA ARG A 435 12.31 -13.88 40.34
C ARG A 435 10.91 -14.41 40.65
N PRO A 436 10.00 -13.54 41.10
CA PRO A 436 8.63 -13.92 41.38
C PRO A 436 7.86 -14.31 40.11
N GLY A 437 6.80 -15.10 40.27
CA GLY A 437 5.91 -15.53 39.21
C GLY A 437 6.34 -16.82 38.48
N PHE A 438 5.56 -17.15 37.45
CA PHE A 438 5.73 -18.36 36.64
C PHE A 438 6.27 -18.01 35.26
N HIS A 439 7.28 -18.75 34.82
CA HIS A 439 8.08 -18.42 33.65
C HIS A 439 8.17 -19.59 32.70
N ASP A 440 8.34 -19.27 31.43
CA ASP A 440 8.54 -20.23 30.35
C ASP A 440 9.71 -21.18 30.59
N VAL A 441 9.44 -22.49 30.54
CA VAL A 441 10.43 -23.55 30.75
C VAL A 441 11.57 -23.53 29.73
N GLU A 442 11.29 -23.19 28.47
CA GLU A 442 12.31 -23.20 27.41
C GLU A 442 13.35 -22.10 27.63
N ARG A 443 12.92 -20.97 28.19
CA ARG A 443 13.80 -19.85 28.56
C ARG A 443 14.44 -20.04 29.93
N HIS A 444 13.87 -20.88 30.78
CA HIS A 444 14.31 -21.12 32.16
C HIS A 444 14.40 -22.62 32.46
N PRO A 445 15.36 -23.32 31.84
CA PRO A 445 15.48 -24.78 32.00
C PRO A 445 15.82 -25.21 33.43
N GLY A 446 16.35 -24.30 34.27
CA GLY A 446 16.57 -24.52 35.70
C GLY A 446 15.36 -24.21 36.60
N GLY A 447 14.20 -23.87 36.03
CA GLY A 447 12.97 -23.66 36.79
C GLY A 447 12.42 -24.95 37.38
N HIS A 448 11.77 -24.82 38.53
CA HIS A 448 11.19 -25.93 39.27
C HIS A 448 9.74 -26.14 38.89
N ARG A 449 9.40 -27.38 38.51
CA ARG A 449 8.02 -27.85 38.38
C ARG A 449 7.45 -28.14 39.75
N ILE A 450 6.16 -27.86 39.94
CA ILE A 450 5.45 -28.20 41.17
C ILE A 450 4.94 -29.65 41.02
N PRO A 451 5.36 -30.60 41.88
CA PRO A 451 4.89 -31.98 41.78
C PRO A 451 3.35 -32.07 41.81
N GLY A 452 2.79 -32.85 40.89
CA GLY A 452 1.34 -33.00 40.73
C GLY A 452 0.63 -31.86 39.99
N LEU A 453 1.35 -30.81 39.57
CA LEU A 453 0.75 -29.66 38.91
C LEU A 453 1.43 -29.36 37.58
N VAL A 454 0.61 -29.19 36.54
CA VAL A 454 1.03 -28.70 35.23
C VAL A 454 0.46 -27.31 35.01
N LEU A 455 1.34 -26.35 34.72
CA LEU A 455 0.96 -24.98 34.35
C LEU A 455 1.24 -24.78 32.87
N VAL A 456 0.25 -24.37 32.09
CA VAL A 456 0.40 -24.17 30.64
C VAL A 456 -0.07 -22.78 30.24
N ARG A 457 0.59 -22.20 29.24
CA ARG A 457 0.15 -20.96 28.61
C ARG A 457 0.06 -21.14 27.09
N PHE A 458 -1.01 -20.60 26.52
CA PHE A 458 -1.27 -20.60 25.09
C PHE A 458 -1.57 -19.17 24.64
N ASP A 459 -0.67 -18.57 23.85
CA ASP A 459 -0.66 -17.13 23.58
C ASP A 459 -1.58 -16.75 22.39
N ALA A 460 -2.84 -17.20 22.40
CA ALA A 460 -3.82 -16.90 21.34
C ALA A 460 -5.29 -17.08 21.78
N PRO A 461 -6.25 -16.49 21.04
CA PRO A 461 -7.64 -16.94 21.10
C PRO A 461 -7.74 -18.41 20.67
N LEU A 462 -8.70 -19.13 21.25
CA LEU A 462 -9.05 -20.48 20.81
C LEU A 462 -10.17 -20.39 19.78
N PHE A 463 -9.97 -21.02 18.63
CA PHE A 463 -10.94 -21.08 17.55
C PHE A 463 -10.79 -22.40 16.78
N PHE A 464 -11.67 -22.65 15.81
CA PHE A 464 -11.81 -23.92 15.09
C PHE A 464 -10.50 -24.47 14.51
N ALA A 465 -9.52 -23.62 14.19
CA ALA A 465 -8.25 -24.10 13.63
C ALA A 465 -7.28 -24.60 14.71
N ASN A 466 -7.23 -23.96 15.88
CA ASN A 466 -6.18 -24.21 16.88
C ASN A 466 -6.67 -24.90 18.16
N GLY A 467 -7.96 -25.21 18.28
CA GLY A 467 -8.54 -25.93 19.42
C GLY A 467 -7.89 -27.31 19.63
N GLU A 468 -7.84 -28.14 18.58
CA GLU A 468 -7.19 -29.46 18.62
C GLU A 468 -5.70 -29.36 18.98
N ILE A 469 -4.99 -28.36 18.44
CA ILE A 469 -3.57 -28.12 18.78
C ILE A 469 -3.40 -27.80 20.27
N PHE A 470 -4.33 -27.04 20.85
CA PHE A 470 -4.31 -26.74 22.27
C PHE A 470 -4.58 -28.01 23.09
N ASP A 471 -5.60 -28.80 22.75
CA ASP A 471 -5.91 -30.08 23.39
C ASP A 471 -4.71 -31.03 23.35
N GLU A 472 -4.19 -31.33 22.16
CA GLU A 472 -3.03 -32.21 21.95
C GLU A 472 -1.81 -31.73 22.74
N TYR A 473 -1.57 -30.41 22.74
CA TYR A 473 -0.48 -29.82 23.48
C TYR A 473 -0.61 -30.06 24.99
N VAL A 474 -1.76 -29.75 25.59
CA VAL A 474 -1.98 -29.95 27.03
C VAL A 474 -1.82 -31.43 27.38
N ARG A 475 -2.42 -32.34 26.60
CA ARG A 475 -2.28 -33.78 26.80
C ARG A 475 -0.83 -34.24 26.71
N SER A 476 -0.06 -33.69 25.77
CA SER A 476 1.35 -34.02 25.60
C SER A 476 2.21 -33.58 26.79
N VAL A 477 1.94 -32.41 27.38
CA VAL A 477 2.64 -31.90 28.56
C VAL A 477 2.26 -32.75 29.79
N VAL A 478 1.00 -33.13 29.93
CA VAL A 478 0.54 -34.03 31.00
C VAL A 478 1.20 -35.41 30.88
N ALA A 479 1.23 -35.99 29.68
CA ALA A 479 1.82 -37.31 29.44
C ALA A 479 3.34 -37.34 29.65
N SER A 480 4.02 -36.21 29.44
CA SER A 480 5.47 -36.07 29.62
C SER A 480 5.88 -35.56 31.00
N ALA A 481 4.91 -35.30 31.89
CA ALA A 481 5.17 -34.80 33.24
C ALA A 481 5.97 -35.83 34.06
N PRO A 482 7.00 -35.39 34.82
CA PRO A 482 7.87 -36.30 35.58
C PRO A 482 7.18 -36.91 36.81
N THR A 483 6.06 -36.34 37.25
CA THR A 483 5.26 -36.81 38.38
C THR A 483 3.81 -36.99 37.93
N PRO A 484 3.05 -37.92 38.53
CA PRO A 484 1.61 -38.05 38.27
C PRO A 484 0.92 -36.71 38.43
N VAL A 485 0.20 -36.27 37.39
CA VAL A 485 -0.49 -34.98 37.38
C VAL A 485 -1.82 -35.12 38.10
N GLU A 486 -2.18 -34.14 38.92
CA GLU A 486 -3.47 -34.05 39.59
C GLU A 486 -4.26 -32.83 39.08
N TRP A 487 -3.58 -31.72 38.78
CA TRP A 487 -4.20 -30.51 38.25
C TRP A 487 -3.45 -30.00 37.01
N VAL A 488 -4.21 -29.47 36.06
CA VAL A 488 -3.73 -28.65 34.97
C VAL A 488 -4.32 -27.25 35.14
N ILE A 489 -3.46 -26.23 35.26
CA ILE A 489 -3.89 -24.84 35.27
C ILE A 489 -3.45 -24.18 33.96
N VAL A 490 -4.43 -23.65 33.24
CA VAL A 490 -4.23 -22.85 32.04
C VAL A 490 -4.13 -21.38 32.45
N ALA A 491 -2.99 -20.75 32.18
CA ALA A 491 -2.84 -19.30 32.25
C ALA A 491 -3.60 -18.67 31.08
N ALA A 492 -4.86 -18.29 31.33
CA ALA A 492 -5.85 -17.94 30.32
C ALA A 492 -5.91 -16.43 30.00
N GLU A 493 -5.03 -15.61 30.59
CA GLU A 493 -4.94 -14.17 30.26
C GLU A 493 -4.81 -13.90 28.73
N PRO A 494 -4.01 -14.66 27.97
CA PRO A 494 -3.86 -14.44 26.52
C PRO A 494 -5.07 -14.93 25.69
N ILE A 495 -5.93 -15.76 26.28
CA ILE A 495 -7.11 -16.30 25.59
C ILE A 495 -8.16 -15.20 25.50
N THR A 496 -8.24 -14.58 24.32
CA THR A 496 -9.08 -13.40 24.05
C THR A 496 -10.34 -13.71 23.24
N GLY A 497 -10.53 -14.97 22.85
CA GLY A 497 -11.68 -15.43 22.09
C GLY A 497 -11.89 -16.94 22.25
N LEU A 498 -13.15 -17.33 22.11
CA LEU A 498 -13.62 -18.72 21.99
C LEU A 498 -14.73 -18.75 20.94
N ASP A 499 -14.62 -19.66 19.97
CA ASP A 499 -15.70 -20.03 19.06
C ASP A 499 -16.31 -21.38 19.46
N THR A 500 -17.33 -21.83 18.72
CA THR A 500 -18.09 -23.04 19.07
C THR A 500 -17.24 -24.31 19.01
N THR A 501 -16.42 -24.47 17.97
CA THR A 501 -15.57 -25.66 17.82
C THR A 501 -14.50 -25.70 18.91
N ALA A 502 -13.89 -24.57 19.26
CA ALA A 502 -12.93 -24.50 20.36
C ALA A 502 -13.56 -24.81 21.73
N VAL A 503 -14.85 -24.55 21.94
CA VAL A 503 -15.55 -24.97 23.16
C VAL A 503 -15.65 -26.50 23.21
N ASP A 504 -16.03 -27.13 22.11
CA ASP A 504 -16.16 -28.59 22.04
C ASP A 504 -14.81 -29.26 22.34
N GLU A 505 -13.72 -28.77 21.73
CA GLU A 505 -12.35 -29.24 22.03
C GLU A 505 -11.97 -29.02 23.51
N LEU A 506 -12.38 -27.91 24.11
CA LEU A 506 -12.11 -27.65 25.53
C LEU A 506 -12.90 -28.61 26.45
N VAL A 507 -14.13 -28.97 26.06
CA VAL A 507 -14.97 -29.94 26.75
C VAL A 507 -14.39 -31.35 26.61
N ASP A 508 -13.86 -31.70 25.45
CA ASP A 508 -13.21 -32.99 25.21
C ASP A 508 -11.89 -33.11 25.98
N LEU A 509 -11.11 -32.03 26.06
CA LEU A 509 -9.92 -31.94 26.91
C LEU A 509 -10.29 -32.15 28.38
N ASP A 510 -11.29 -31.42 28.87
CA ASP A 510 -11.76 -31.54 30.25
C ASP A 510 -12.27 -32.95 30.57
N THR A 511 -13.03 -33.56 29.65
CA THR A 511 -13.54 -34.94 29.80
C THR A 511 -12.39 -35.94 29.86
N TYR A 512 -11.36 -35.76 29.03
CA TYR A 512 -10.17 -36.60 29.08
C TYR A 512 -9.41 -36.44 30.39
N LEU A 513 -9.21 -35.21 30.87
CA LEU A 513 -8.50 -34.93 32.12
C LEU A 513 -9.28 -35.51 33.32
N GLU A 514 -10.59 -35.28 33.42
CA GLU A 514 -11.44 -35.88 34.45
C GLU A 514 -11.38 -37.42 34.43
N GLY A 515 -11.41 -38.02 33.24
CA GLY A 515 -11.29 -39.47 33.07
C GLY A 515 -9.97 -40.06 33.59
N ASN A 516 -8.93 -39.23 33.73
CA ASN A 516 -7.64 -39.59 34.32
C ASN A 516 -7.48 -39.09 35.77
N GLY A 517 -8.54 -38.56 36.39
CA GLY A 517 -8.50 -37.99 37.74
C GLY A 517 -7.75 -36.66 37.83
N ILE A 518 -7.61 -35.95 36.70
CA ILE A 518 -6.89 -34.67 36.60
C ILE A 518 -7.91 -33.55 36.52
N ARG A 519 -7.80 -32.54 37.38
CA ARG A 519 -8.67 -31.36 37.36
C ARG A 519 -8.13 -30.30 36.40
N LEU A 520 -8.96 -29.80 35.49
CA LEU A 520 -8.66 -28.62 34.69
C LEU A 520 -9.07 -27.34 35.44
N ALA A 521 -8.24 -26.31 35.40
CA ALA A 521 -8.54 -24.99 35.95
C ALA A 521 -7.97 -23.88 35.07
N PHE A 522 -8.54 -22.68 35.19
CA PHE A 522 -8.13 -21.49 34.44
C PHE A 522 -7.77 -20.36 35.39
N ALA A 523 -6.58 -19.79 35.22
CA ALA A 523 -6.16 -18.58 35.88
C ALA A 523 -6.32 -17.37 34.94
N GLU A 524 -6.76 -16.23 35.47
CA GLU A 524 -6.78 -14.94 34.77
C GLU A 524 -7.69 -14.90 33.52
N MET A 525 -8.65 -15.81 33.43
CA MET A 525 -9.62 -15.78 32.32
C MET A 525 -10.49 -14.52 32.39
N LYS A 526 -10.54 -13.79 31.27
CA LYS A 526 -11.28 -12.52 31.15
C LYS A 526 -12.79 -12.74 31.20
N GLY A 527 -13.51 -11.80 31.81
CA GLY A 527 -14.98 -11.82 31.95
C GLY A 527 -15.73 -12.12 30.64
N PRO A 528 -15.44 -11.43 29.52
CA PRO A 528 -16.12 -11.69 28.24
C PRO A 528 -15.98 -13.12 27.70
N ILE A 529 -14.96 -13.86 28.14
CA ILE A 529 -14.77 -15.27 27.76
C ILE A 529 -15.63 -16.18 28.63
N LYS A 530 -15.70 -15.91 29.94
CA LYS A 530 -16.62 -16.59 30.86
C LYS A 530 -18.07 -16.41 30.42
N ASP A 531 -18.45 -15.19 30.01
CA ASP A 531 -19.77 -14.89 29.49
C ASP A 531 -20.10 -15.72 28.23
N ARG A 532 -19.10 -15.98 27.37
CA ARG A 532 -19.27 -16.87 26.21
C ARG A 532 -19.46 -18.32 26.62
N LEU A 533 -18.67 -18.85 27.57
CA LEU A 533 -18.83 -20.22 28.07
C LEU A 533 -20.24 -20.46 28.62
N ILE A 534 -20.77 -19.51 29.40
CA ILE A 534 -22.15 -19.55 29.90
C ILE A 534 -23.15 -19.52 28.74
N ARG A 535 -22.96 -18.60 27.78
CA ARG A 535 -23.84 -18.46 26.61
C ARG A 535 -23.82 -19.69 25.70
N PHE A 536 -22.70 -20.40 25.61
CA PHE A 536 -22.55 -21.63 24.85
C PHE A 536 -23.04 -22.87 25.61
N GLY A 537 -23.55 -22.71 26.84
CA GLY A 537 -24.21 -23.77 27.60
C GLY A 537 -23.27 -24.68 28.39
N VAL A 538 -21.98 -24.31 28.51
CA VAL A 538 -20.98 -25.09 29.26
C VAL A 538 -20.69 -24.50 30.65
N GLY A 539 -21.49 -23.53 31.10
CA GLY A 539 -21.32 -22.88 32.40
C GLY A 539 -21.52 -23.81 33.60
N ASP A 540 -22.35 -24.85 33.46
CA ASP A 540 -22.54 -25.85 34.53
C ASP A 540 -21.34 -26.80 34.64
N ARG A 541 -20.64 -27.03 33.52
CA ARG A 541 -19.44 -27.86 33.47
C ARG A 541 -18.23 -27.11 34.03
N PHE A 542 -18.01 -25.89 33.54
CA PHE A 542 -16.97 -25.00 34.05
C PHE A 542 -17.58 -24.03 35.07
N ASP A 543 -17.79 -24.52 36.29
CA ASP A 543 -18.35 -23.72 37.37
C ASP A 543 -17.36 -22.67 37.92
N ALA A 544 -17.78 -21.88 38.91
CA ALA A 544 -16.94 -20.85 39.53
C ALA A 544 -15.64 -21.41 40.15
N THR A 545 -15.59 -22.70 40.48
CA THR A 545 -14.42 -23.34 41.11
C THR A 545 -13.31 -23.64 40.11
N HIS A 546 -13.59 -23.58 38.80
CA HIS A 546 -12.60 -23.73 37.74
C HIS A 546 -11.84 -22.43 37.45
N PHE A 547 -12.29 -21.29 37.97
CA PHE A 547 -11.74 -19.98 37.61
C PHE A 547 -11.06 -19.27 38.79
N PHE A 548 -9.80 -18.94 38.60
CA PHE A 548 -8.98 -18.23 39.59
C PHE A 548 -8.59 -16.83 39.10
N PRO A 549 -8.50 -15.84 39.99
CA PRO A 549 -8.16 -14.47 39.62
C PRO A 549 -6.70 -14.31 39.20
N THR A 550 -5.77 -15.12 39.73
CA THR A 550 -4.34 -15.11 39.41
C THR A 550 -3.80 -16.55 39.35
N ILE A 551 -2.64 -16.73 38.73
CA ILE A 551 -1.95 -18.04 38.71
C ILE A 551 -1.57 -18.46 40.14
N ASP A 552 -1.05 -17.54 40.96
CA ASP A 552 -0.70 -17.82 42.36
C ASP A 552 -1.92 -18.29 43.17
N ALA A 553 -3.09 -17.66 43.00
CA ALA A 553 -4.31 -18.09 43.69
C ALA A 553 -4.75 -19.51 43.29
N ALA A 554 -4.56 -19.88 42.03
CA ALA A 554 -4.84 -21.23 41.55
C ALA A 554 -3.85 -22.27 42.12
N VAL A 555 -2.57 -21.89 42.23
CA VAL A 555 -1.51 -22.72 42.81
C VAL A 555 -1.70 -22.87 44.33
N ASP A 556 -2.09 -21.81 45.02
CA ASP A 556 -2.42 -21.86 46.45
C ASP A 556 -3.62 -22.77 46.69
N ALA A 557 -4.66 -22.69 45.85
CA ALA A 557 -5.82 -23.59 45.91
C ALA A 557 -5.41 -25.04 45.66
N PHE A 558 -4.49 -25.29 44.73
CA PHE A 558 -3.89 -26.60 44.54
C PHE A 558 -3.20 -27.06 45.83
N HIS A 559 -2.28 -26.29 46.42
CA HIS A 559 -1.58 -26.70 47.64
C HIS A 559 -2.53 -26.99 48.81
N ASN A 560 -3.58 -26.18 48.98
CA ASN A 560 -4.55 -26.32 50.06
C ASN A 560 -5.55 -27.47 49.85
N ARG A 561 -5.55 -28.15 48.70
CA ARG A 561 -6.45 -29.29 48.43
C ARG A 561 -6.22 -30.47 49.39
N ALA A 562 -4.99 -30.61 49.88
CA ALA A 562 -4.59 -31.70 50.78
C ALA A 562 -5.17 -31.55 52.20
N ASP A 563 -5.46 -30.32 52.66
CA ASP A 563 -5.96 -30.05 54.02
C ASP A 563 -7.44 -30.41 54.21
N HIS A 564 -8.18 -30.67 53.13
CA HIS A 564 -9.59 -31.07 53.19
C HIS A 564 -9.83 -32.59 53.04
N SER A 565 -8.78 -33.38 52.82
CA SER A 565 -8.84 -34.86 52.81
C SER A 565 -8.57 -35.51 54.18
N GLY A 566 -8.50 -34.72 55.25
CA GLY A 566 -8.44 -35.23 56.64
C GLY A 566 -9.78 -35.82 57.08
N ASP A 567 -9.85 -37.14 57.10
CA ASP A 567 -10.92 -38.01 57.60
C ASP A 567 -11.49 -37.55 58.97
N PRO A 568 -12.83 -37.40 59.14
CA PRO A 568 -13.42 -37.33 60.46
C PRO A 568 -13.51 -38.76 61.04
N ALA A 569 -12.41 -39.27 61.56
CA ALA A 569 -12.40 -40.46 62.40
C ALA A 569 -12.74 -40.06 63.85
N ASP A 570 -13.84 -40.63 64.35
CA ASP A 570 -14.25 -40.84 65.74
C ASP A 570 -14.14 -39.65 66.73
N ASP A 571 -15.29 -39.03 67.02
CA ASP A 571 -15.89 -38.97 68.37
C ASP A 571 -17.38 -38.57 68.32
#